data_AF-A0A7C1H880-F1
#
_entry.id   AF-A0A7C1H880-F1
#
_cell.length_a   1.000
_cell.length_b   1.000
_cell.length_c   1.000
_cell.angle_alpha   90.00
_cell.angle_beta   90.00
_cell.angle_gamma   90.00
#
_symmetry.space_group_name_H-M   'P 1'
#
loop_
_entity.id
_entity.type
_entity.pdbx_description
1 polymer ?
#
loop_
_entity_poly.entity_id
_entity_poly.type
_entity_poly.pdbx_seq_one_letter_code
_entity_poly.pdbx_strand_id
1 'polypeptide(L)'
;MNQGNTAGVPPISDGATIIEGVAHNGKPCRIVDNTGHIDRAELETLLAELIEQKQFGLAGRSLAGGNTITLGAPDFTHMQFGDDLYRFILLPYEARIEAF
;
A
#
# COMPACT_ATOMS: atom_id res chain seq x y z
N MET A 1 -28.33 -7.14 -8.70
CA MET A 1 -26.89 -7.43 -8.82
C MET A 1 -26.21 -6.71 -7.66
N ASN A 2 -25.97 -7.42 -6.55
CA ASN A 2 -25.42 -6.84 -5.32
C ASN A 2 -23.89 -6.76 -5.47
N GLN A 3 -23.37 -5.58 -5.83
CA GLN A 3 -21.96 -5.31 -5.73
C GLN A 3 -21.65 -4.99 -4.27
N GLY A 4 -20.92 -5.90 -3.62
CA GLY A 4 -20.38 -5.68 -2.28
C GLY A 4 -19.47 -4.46 -2.31
N ASN A 5 -19.93 -3.40 -1.64
CA ASN A 5 -19.15 -2.20 -1.34
C ASN A 5 -18.01 -2.57 -0.38
N THR A 6 -16.85 -2.95 -0.93
CA THR A 6 -15.58 -2.92 -0.20
C THR A 6 -15.13 -1.47 -0.17
N ALA A 7 -15.33 -0.83 0.98
CA ALA A 7 -15.18 0.61 1.17
C ALA A 7 -13.81 1.15 0.72
N GLY A 8 -13.81 2.13 -0.20
CA GLY A 8 -12.83 3.23 -0.24
C GLY A 8 -11.52 3.06 -1.02
N VAL A 9 -11.19 1.87 -1.55
CA VAL A 9 -9.96 1.69 -2.36
C VAL A 9 -10.32 1.52 -3.85
N PRO A 10 -9.73 2.29 -4.78
CA PRO A 10 -9.98 2.15 -6.21
C PRO A 10 -9.72 0.72 -6.72
N PRO A 11 -10.30 0.29 -7.86
CA PRO A 11 -9.91 -0.96 -8.52
C PRO A 11 -8.49 -0.85 -9.12
N ILE A 12 -7.80 -1.98 -9.28
CA ILE A 12 -6.47 -2.01 -9.90
C ILE A 12 -6.63 -1.72 -11.39
N SER A 13 -5.88 -0.76 -11.91
CA SER A 13 -5.90 -0.35 -13.31
C SER A 13 -5.15 -1.37 -14.20
N ASP A 14 -5.53 -1.47 -15.47
CA ASP A 14 -4.83 -2.35 -16.43
C ASP A 14 -3.38 -1.91 -16.68
N GLY A 15 -3.04 -0.65 -16.37
CA GLY A 15 -1.69 -0.09 -16.47
C GLY A 15 -0.88 -0.17 -15.18
N ALA A 16 -1.40 -0.83 -14.14
CA ALA A 16 -0.75 -0.86 -12.84
C ALA A 16 0.57 -1.65 -12.87
N THR A 17 1.58 -1.11 -12.21
CA THR A 17 2.83 -1.82 -11.95
C THR A 17 2.71 -2.57 -10.63
N ILE A 18 2.91 -3.89 -10.65
CA ILE A 18 2.81 -4.75 -9.47
C ILE A 18 4.16 -5.40 -9.21
N ILE A 19 4.63 -5.29 -7.97
CA ILE A 19 5.85 -5.94 -7.51
C ILE A 19 5.51 -6.82 -6.32
N GLU A 20 5.87 -8.09 -6.44
CA GLU A 20 5.61 -9.12 -5.43
C GLU A 20 6.85 -9.35 -4.56
N GLY A 21 6.61 -9.68 -3.29
CA GLY A 21 7.62 -10.00 -2.32
C GLY A 21 7.10 -10.97 -1.27
N VAL A 22 7.94 -11.23 -0.26
CA VAL A 22 7.59 -12.09 0.87
C VAL A 22 7.82 -11.30 2.15
N ALA A 23 6.76 -11.11 2.93
CA ALA A 23 6.82 -10.42 4.21
C ALA A 23 7.68 -11.20 5.22
N HIS A 24 8.12 -10.52 6.28
CA HIS A 24 8.95 -11.09 7.35
C HIS A 24 8.39 -12.38 8.01
N ASN A 25 7.09 -12.63 7.88
CA ASN A 25 6.40 -13.81 8.41
C ASN A 25 6.20 -14.92 7.36
N GLY A 26 6.86 -14.82 6.20
CA GLY A 26 6.80 -15.81 5.11
C GLY A 26 5.57 -15.71 4.21
N LYS A 27 4.66 -14.73 4.44
CA LYS A 27 3.46 -14.56 3.61
C LYS A 27 3.75 -13.70 2.38
N PRO A 28 3.10 -13.97 1.24
CA PRO A 28 3.23 -13.11 0.07
C PRO A 28 2.70 -11.71 0.38
N CYS A 29 3.43 -10.70 -0.08
CA CYS A 29 2.99 -9.31 -0.08
C CYS A 29 3.27 -8.66 -1.44
N ARG A 30 2.67 -7.51 -1.70
CA ARG A 30 2.91 -6.75 -2.93
C ARG A 30 2.84 -5.25 -2.71
N ILE A 31 3.50 -4.52 -3.60
CA ILE A 31 3.22 -3.11 -3.84
C ILE A 31 2.59 -2.94 -5.21
N VAL A 32 1.58 -2.07 -5.29
CA VAL A 32 0.84 -1.76 -6.51
C VAL A 32 0.91 -0.26 -6.74
N ASP A 33 1.60 0.16 -7.80
CA ASP A 33 1.43 1.49 -8.35
C ASP A 33 0.30 1.46 -9.36
N ASN A 34 -0.84 2.02 -8.97
CA ASN A 34 -2.04 2.04 -9.81
C ASN A 34 -1.96 3.08 -10.93
N THR A 35 -0.99 3.98 -10.88
CA THR A 35 -0.75 5.03 -11.88
C THR A 35 0.14 4.54 -13.02
N GLY A 36 1.02 3.59 -12.75
CA GLY A 36 2.00 3.07 -13.72
C GLY A 36 3.11 4.06 -14.07
N HIS A 37 3.32 5.08 -13.23
CA HIS A 37 4.27 6.16 -13.48
C HIS A 37 5.56 6.04 -12.67
N ILE A 38 5.55 5.28 -11.58
CA ILE A 38 6.69 5.18 -10.67
C ILE A 38 7.67 4.14 -11.21
N ASP A 39 8.97 4.47 -11.15
CA ASP A 39 10.00 3.57 -11.62
C ASP A 39 10.00 2.27 -10.81
N ARG A 40 10.19 1.15 -11.51
CA ARG A 40 10.19 -0.17 -10.90
C ARG A 40 11.23 -0.28 -9.77
N ALA A 41 12.41 0.31 -9.92
CA ALA A 41 13.47 0.26 -8.91
C ALA A 41 13.07 1.01 -7.63
N GLU A 42 12.33 2.11 -7.74
CA GLU A 42 11.78 2.84 -6.58
C GLU A 42 10.73 2.00 -5.86
N LEU A 43 9.85 1.33 -6.62
CA LEU A 43 8.85 0.42 -6.06
C LEU A 43 9.49 -0.81 -5.38
N GLU A 44 10.56 -1.38 -5.96
CA GLU A 44 11.31 -2.49 -5.36
C GLU A 44 11.98 -2.06 -4.05
N THR A 45 12.59 -0.87 -4.04
CA THR A 45 13.22 -0.30 -2.84
C THR A 45 12.19 -0.07 -1.74
N LEU A 46 11.06 0.56 -2.07
CA LEU A 46 9.98 0.79 -1.11
C LEU A 46 9.40 -0.52 -0.59
N LEU A 47 9.17 -1.52 -1.44
CA LEU A 47 8.68 -2.84 -1.01
C LEU A 47 9.65 -3.49 -0.02
N ALA A 48 10.95 -3.42 -0.29
CA ALA A 48 11.98 -3.96 0.60
C ALA A 48 11.98 -3.25 1.96
N GLU A 49 11.90 -1.92 1.99
CA GLU A 49 11.81 -1.12 3.22
C GLU A 49 10.56 -1.48 4.05
N LEU A 50 9.40 -1.61 3.42
CA LEU A 50 8.15 -2.00 4.10
C LEU A 50 8.25 -3.41 4.71
N ILE A 51 8.91 -4.34 4.03
CA ILE A 51 9.16 -5.70 4.53
C ILE A 51 10.12 -5.66 5.72
N GLU A 52 11.24 -4.92 5.60
CA GLU A 52 12.25 -4.77 6.65
C GLU A 52 11.67 -4.15 7.92
N GLN A 53 10.86 -3.09 7.77
CA GLN A 53 10.16 -2.42 8.85
C GLN A 53 8.95 -3.20 9.38
N LYS A 54 8.68 -4.39 8.84
CA LYS A 54 7.58 -5.28 9.25
C LYS A 54 6.20 -4.63 9.15
N GLN A 55 6.02 -3.74 8.18
CA GLN A 55 4.77 -3.01 7.94
C GLN A 55 3.67 -3.92 7.38
N PHE A 56 4.02 -5.03 6.73
CA PHE A 56 3.04 -6.04 6.30
C PHE A 56 2.63 -6.97 7.46
N GLY A 57 1.32 -7.07 7.68
CA GLY A 57 0.66 -7.94 8.65
C GLY A 57 -0.35 -7.18 9.52
N LEU A 58 -0.84 -7.83 10.57
CA LEU A 58 -1.71 -7.18 11.57
C LEU A 58 -0.98 -6.04 12.30
N ALA A 59 0.35 -6.10 12.40
CA ALA A 59 1.18 -5.09 13.03
C ALA A 59 1.24 -3.76 12.24
N GLY A 60 1.02 -3.79 10.92
CA GLY A 60 0.94 -2.59 10.08
C GLY A 60 -0.24 -1.68 10.38
N ARG A 61 -1.21 -2.15 11.17
CA ARG A 61 -2.37 -1.35 11.64
C ARG A 61 -2.10 -0.58 12.93
N SER A 62 -0.87 -0.56 13.45
CA SER A 62 -0.60 -0.09 14.82
C SER A 62 0.60 0.84 14.98
N LEU A 63 1.15 1.40 13.89
CA LEU A 63 2.28 2.34 13.95
C LEU A 63 1.91 3.72 13.40
N ALA A 64 0.83 4.31 13.93
CA ALA A 64 0.64 5.76 13.89
C ALA A 64 0.13 6.22 15.26
N GLY A 65 1.01 6.87 16.04
CA GLY A 65 0.71 7.36 17.37
C GLY A 65 -0.34 8.48 17.32
N GLY A 66 -1.53 8.20 17.82
CA GLY A 66 -2.62 9.18 17.89
C GLY A 66 -3.93 8.58 18.39
N ASN A 67 -3.98 8.19 19.66
CA ASN A 67 -5.13 7.99 20.57
C ASN A 67 -6.54 7.54 20.09
N THR A 68 -6.78 7.05 18.88
CA THR A 68 -8.04 6.41 18.49
C THR A 68 -7.82 5.50 17.28
N ILE A 69 -7.54 4.23 17.52
CA ILE A 69 -7.48 3.21 16.45
C ILE A 69 -8.93 2.92 16.03
N THR A 70 -9.39 3.48 14.90
CA THR A 70 -10.64 3.03 14.27
C THR A 70 -10.37 1.71 13.55
N LEU A 71 -10.73 0.60 14.19
CA LEU A 71 -10.74 -0.74 13.57
C LEU A 71 -11.64 -0.75 12.32
N GLY A 72 -11.05 -0.54 11.13
CA GLY A 72 -11.73 -0.76 9.85
C GLY A 72 -11.40 0.20 8.71
N ALA A 73 -10.65 1.28 8.94
CA ALA A 73 -10.27 2.24 7.90
C ALA A 73 -8.82 2.01 7.43
N PRO A 74 -8.49 2.24 6.14
CA PRO A 74 -7.11 2.28 5.66
C PRO A 74 -6.37 3.48 6.28
N ASP A 75 -5.11 3.29 6.69
CA ASP A 75 -4.21 4.40 7.01
C ASP A 75 -3.73 5.03 5.71
N PHE A 76 -4.11 6.30 5.48
CA PHE A 76 -3.71 7.08 4.33
C PHE A 76 -2.48 7.91 4.70
N THR A 77 -1.37 7.67 4.01
CA THR A 77 -0.16 8.50 4.10
C THR A 77 0.10 9.12 2.74
N HIS A 78 0.72 10.30 2.68
CA HIS A 78 1.12 10.91 1.41
C HIS A 78 2.59 10.57 1.14
N MET A 79 2.91 10.18 -0.09
CA MET A 79 4.28 9.94 -0.54
C MET A 79 4.58 10.77 -1.77
N GLN A 80 5.79 11.30 -1.86
CA GLN A 80 6.26 12.05 -3.02
C GLN A 80 7.24 11.19 -3.80
N PHE A 81 7.00 11.04 -5.11
CA PHE A 81 7.95 10.45 -6.05
C PHE A 81 8.27 11.51 -7.10
N GLY A 82 9.54 11.88 -7.22
CA GLY A 82 9.95 13.03 -8.02
C GLY A 82 9.20 14.31 -7.60
N ASP A 83 8.50 14.93 -8.55
CA ASP A 83 7.74 16.17 -8.34
C ASP A 83 6.25 15.93 -8.00
N ASP A 84 5.79 14.68 -8.05
CA ASP A 84 4.39 14.32 -7.91
C ASP A 84 4.08 13.73 -6.53
N LEU A 85 2.93 14.14 -5.97
CA LEU A 85 2.43 13.61 -4.71
C LEU A 85 1.40 12.51 -4.99
N TYR A 86 1.48 11.42 -4.24
CA TYR A 86 0.60 10.27 -4.35
C TYR A 86 -0.03 9.92 -3.01
N ARG A 87 -1.21 9.28 -3.08
CA ARG A 87 -1.87 8.66 -1.93
C ARG A 87 -1.29 7.27 -1.73
N PHE A 88 -0.79 7.01 -0.52
CA PHE A 88 -0.33 5.70 -0.09
C PHE A 88 -1.37 5.06 0.83
N ILE A 89 -1.72 3.82 0.50
CA ILE A 89 -2.69 3.02 1.24
C ILE A 89 -1.99 1.73 1.64
N LEU A 90 -1.87 1.50 2.94
CA LEU A 90 -1.30 0.26 3.46
C LEU A 90 -2.41 -0.71 3.91
N LEU A 91 -2.55 -1.81 3.18
CA LEU A 91 -3.39 -2.96 3.51
C LEU A 91 -2.51 -4.08 4.11
N PRO A 92 -3.09 -5.10 4.76
CA PRO A 92 -2.30 -6.09 5.52
C PRO A 92 -1.14 -6.76 4.76
N TYR A 93 -1.26 -7.00 3.46
CA TYR A 93 -0.18 -7.56 2.63
C TYR A 93 -0.11 -6.88 1.25
N GLU A 94 -0.68 -5.68 1.13
CA GLU A 94 -0.70 -4.90 -0.10
C GLU A 94 -0.45 -3.44 0.24
N ALA A 95 0.60 -2.87 -0.33
CA ALA A 95 0.83 -1.45 -0.33
C ALA A 95 0.35 -0.89 -1.67
N ARG A 96 -0.35 0.24 -1.66
CA ARG A 96 -0.98 0.76 -2.86
C ARG A 96 -0.75 2.25 -3.03
N ILE A 97 -0.35 2.62 -4.23
CA ILE A 97 -0.06 4.00 -4.62
C ILE A 97 -1.09 4.43 -5.65
N GLU A 98 -1.79 5.51 -5.35
CA GLU A 98 -2.85 6.09 -6.17
C GLU A 98 -2.54 7.56 -6.43
N ALA A 99 -2.88 8.05 -7.62
CA ALA A 99 -2.94 9.50 -7.86
C ALA A 99 -3.99 10.13 -6.92
N PHE A 100 -3.87 11.44 -6.64
CA PHE A 100 -4.91 12.16 -5.89
C PHE A 100 -6.23 12.27 -6.66
#